data_AF-A0A831LTA1-F1
#
_entry.id   AF-A0A831LTA1-F1
#
_cell.length_a   1.000
_cell.length_b   1.000
_cell.length_c   1.000
_cell.angle_alpha   90.00
_cell.angle_beta   90.00
_cell.angle_gamma   90.00
#
_symmetry.space_group_name_H-M   'P 1'
#
loop_
_entity.id
_entity.type
_entity.pdbx_description
1 polymer ?
#
loop_
_entity_poly.entity_id
_entity_poly.type
_entity_poly.pdbx_seq_one_letter_code
_entity_poly.pdbx_strand_id
1 'polypeptide(L)' 'NIPTGIPLVYELDDDLRPIRHYYLADEATVRAAIEGVKKQGKAEK' A
#
# COMPACT_ATOMS: atom_id res chain seq x y z
N ASN A 1 -4.14 -5.54 -2.10
CA ASN A 1 -2.81 -5.43 -2.76
C ASN A 1 -2.06 -4.27 -2.20
N ILE A 2 -1.11 -4.56 -1.32
CA ILE A 2 -0.15 -3.56 -0.84
C ILE A 2 0.96 -3.49 -1.90
N PRO A 3 1.24 -2.33 -2.49
CA PRO A 3 2.29 -2.17 -3.48
C PRO A 3 3.64 -2.49 -2.84
N THR A 4 4.45 -3.31 -3.52
CA THR A 4 5.82 -3.61 -3.08
C THR A 4 6.74 -2.43 -3.37
N GLY A 5 7.65 -2.12 -2.45
CA GLY A 5 8.66 -1.08 -2.65
C GLY A 5 8.18 0.36 -2.40
N ILE A 6 6.94 0.55 -1.96
CA ILE A 6 6.42 1.86 -1.51
C ILE A 6 6.21 1.81 0.00
N PRO A 7 6.83 2.71 0.79
CA PRO A 7 6.61 2.77 2.23
C PRO A 7 5.14 3.08 2.56
N LEU A 8 4.56 2.29 3.47
CA LEU A 8 3.24 2.51 4.04
C LEU A 8 3.39 3.03 5.46
N VAL A 9 2.97 4.28 5.69
CA VAL A 9 3.04 4.93 6.99
C VAL A 9 1.71 4.78 7.70
N TYR A 10 1.77 4.42 8.98
CA TYR A 10 0.65 4.48 9.90
C TYR A 10 0.92 5.53 10.95
N GLU A 11 -0.08 6.35 11.24
CA GLU A 11 -0.08 7.20 12.42
C GLU A 11 -1.02 6.58 13.45
N LEU A 12 -0.49 6.42 14.67
CA LEU A 12 -1.17 5.76 15.77
C LEU A 12 -1.46 6.76 16.89
N ASP A 13 -2.52 6.54 17.65
CA ASP A 13 -2.76 7.23 18.92
C ASP A 13 -1.92 6.62 20.07
N ASP A 14 -2.05 7.19 21.26
CA ASP A 14 -1.31 6.74 22.46
C ASP A 14 -1.71 5.31 22.90
N ASP A 15 -2.89 4.84 22.48
CA ASP A 15 -3.37 3.46 22.69
C ASP A 15 -2.90 2.51 21.56
N LEU A 16 -2.00 2.97 20.68
CA LEU A 16 -1.51 2.27 19.49
C LEU A 16 -2.59 1.94 18.46
N ARG A 17 -3.71 2.66 18.44
CA ARG A 17 -4.76 2.50 17.44
C ARG A 17 -4.46 3.33 16.20
N PRO A 18 -4.67 2.79 14.99
CA PRO A 18 -4.40 3.52 13.76
C PRO A 18 -5.39 4.65 13.55
N ILE A 19 -4.89 5.88 13.45
CA ILE A 19 -5.64 7.09 13.11
C ILE A 19 -5.74 7.22 11.59
N ARG A 20 -4.62 7.05 10.89
CA ARG A 20 -4.56 7.12 9.42
C ARG A 20 -3.41 6.29 8.87
N HIS A 21 -3.52 5.96 7.59
CA HIS A 21 -2.44 5.34 6.83
C HIS A 21 -2.35 5.96 5.45
N TYR A 22 -1.13 6.05 4.93
CA TYR A 22 -0.89 6.57 3.59
C TYR A 22 0.45 6.07 3.04
N TYR A 23 0.54 6.02 1.72
CA TYR A 23 1.78 5.65 1.02
C TYR A 23 2.66 6.90 0.83
N LEU A 24 3.98 6.75 1.02
CA LEU A 24 4.95 7.81 0.72
C LEU A 24 5.37 7.79 -0.74
N ALA A 25 4.43 8.11 -1.63
CA ALA A 25 4.66 8.30 -3.05
C ALA A 25 3.51 9.13 -3.66
N ASP A 26 3.70 9.63 -4.87
CA ASP A 26 2.62 10.26 -5.62
C ASP A 26 1.54 9.23 -6.00
N GLU A 27 0.32 9.72 -6.24
CA GLU A 27 -0.85 8.89 -6.52
C GLU A 27 -0.68 8.01 -7.77
N ALA A 28 0.03 8.50 -8.80
CA ALA A 28 0.25 7.75 -10.03
C ALA A 28 1.18 6.55 -9.80
N THR A 29 2.27 6.77 -9.04
CA THR A 29 3.21 5.70 -8.64
C THR A 29 2.52 4.64 -7.78
N VAL A 30 1.72 5.05 -6.79
CA VAL A 30 0.95 4.12 -5.94
C VAL A 30 -0.02 3.29 -6.77
N ARG A 31 -0.78 3.94 -7.66
CA ARG A 31 -1.74 3.26 -8.52
C ARG A 31 -1.07 2.25 -9.45
N ALA A 32 0.03 2.63 -10.10
CA ALA A 32 0.79 1.74 -10.97
C ALA A 32 1.29 0.49 -10.22
N ALA A 33 1.83 0.67 -9.02
CA ALA A 33 2.31 -0.42 -8.21
C ALA A 33 1.18 -1.35 -7.69
N ILE A 34 0.02 -0.79 -7.32
CA ILE A 34 -1.16 -1.57 -6.94
C ILE A 34 -1.66 -2.42 -8.11
N GLU A 35 -1.71 -1.86 -9.32
CA GLU A 35 -2.09 -2.60 -10.53
C GLU A 35 -1.07 -3.69 -10.88
N GLY A 36 0.23 -3.45 -10.63
CA GLY A 36 1.28 -4.48 -10.74
C GLY A 36 1.00 -5.68 -9.83
N VAL A 37 0.71 -5.43 -8.55
CA VAL A 37 0.43 -6.50 -7.57
C VAL A 37 -0.91 -7.21 -7.86
N LYS A 38 -1.91 -6.54 -8.44
CA LYS A 38 -3.17 -7.19 -8.91
C LYS A 38 -2.92 -8.29 -9.94
N LYS A 39 -1.89 -8.15 -10.77
CA LYS A 39 -1.52 -9.18 -11.75
C LYS A 39 -0.80 -10.36 -11.11
N GLN A 40 -0.06 -10.12 -10.03
CA GLN A 40 0.68 -11.17 -9.29
C GLN A 40 -0.23 -12.10 -8.49
N GLY A 41 -1.38 -11.61 -7.99
CA GLY A 41 -2.36 -12.43 -7.26
C GLY A 41 -3.19 -13.38 -8.13
N LYS A 42 -3.09 -13.27 -9.47
CA LYS A 42 -3.60 -14.30 -10.38
C LYS A 42 -2.56 -15.40 -10.47
N ALA A 43 -2.61 -16.35 -9.54
CA ALA A 43 -2.04 -17.66 -9.81
C ALA A 43 -2.73 -18.19 -11.07
N GLU A 44 -2.01 -18.21 -12.21
CA GLU A 44 -2.39 -19.05 -13.33
C GLU A 44 -2.42 -20.48 -12.78
N LYS A 45 -3.63 -21.00 -12.61
CA LYS A 45 -3.86 -22.44 -12.49
C LYS A 45 -3.77 -23.06 -13.87
#